data_AF-A0A1V3JU05-F1
#
_entry.id   AF-A0A1V3JU05-F1
#
_cell.length_a   1.000
_cell.length_b   1.000
_cell.length_c   1.000
_cell.angle_alpha   90.00
_cell.angle_beta   90.00
_cell.angle_gamma   90.00
#
_symmetry.space_group_name_H-M   'P 1'
#
loop_
_entity.id
_entity.type
_entity.pdbx_description
1 polymer ?
#
loop_
_entity_poly.entity_id
_entity_poly.type
_entity_poly.pdbx_seq_one_letter_code
_entity_poly.pdbx_strand_id
1 'polypeptide(L)'
;MSDFVEQENAKTRAELPQSLHYGTLVLGAAEAIGLGGLALKDKLPKLSFSGKDKNYPKAGMDNYQRGKVGDRDYPSGAENNATAIPLKQQLSNEMLKAQGVKFENIDVIAKVDINGKIYVDTNQRARSDKFADPNKPTLIAENIAQKPPLPNGKPYPNSNMENSHAEVGAIQQAYGRGGTKGKDMVIQVQGKDVCTYCRQDITLAAEKAGLKSVTIHAIDKETKLPKVYTWSVGQKVIKEQKNGK
;
A
#
# COMPACT_ATOMS: atom_id res chain seq x y z
N MET A 1 -33.81 18.05 -9.69
CA MET A 1 -33.18 17.37 -8.53
C MET A 1 -31.72 16.97 -8.81
N SER A 2 -31.06 17.59 -9.80
CA SER A 2 -29.66 17.31 -10.14
C SER A 2 -28.71 18.43 -9.69
N ASP A 3 -29.24 19.63 -9.45
CA ASP A 3 -28.39 20.82 -9.19
C ASP A 3 -27.92 20.95 -7.73
N PHE A 4 -28.45 20.15 -6.80
CA PHE A 4 -28.06 20.19 -5.39
C PHE A 4 -26.78 19.38 -5.10
N VAL A 5 -26.56 18.29 -5.83
CA VAL A 5 -25.37 17.43 -5.67
C VAL A 5 -24.11 18.12 -6.22
N GLU A 6 -24.28 18.95 -7.26
CA GLU A 6 -23.17 19.65 -7.91
C GLU A 6 -22.70 20.89 -7.14
N GLN A 7 -23.60 21.52 -6.37
CA GLN A 7 -23.25 22.67 -5.54
C GLN A 7 -22.51 22.27 -4.24
N GLU A 8 -22.81 21.11 -3.66
CA GLU A 8 -22.04 20.60 -2.50
C GLU A 8 -20.62 20.15 -2.90
N ASN A 9 -20.46 19.59 -4.10
CA ASN A 9 -19.14 19.18 -4.63
C ASN A 9 -18.22 20.37 -4.95
N ALA A 10 -18.79 21.55 -5.24
CA ALA A 10 -18.01 22.75 -5.51
C ALA A 10 -17.51 23.43 -4.21
N LYS A 11 -18.24 23.30 -3.10
CA LYS A 11 -17.87 23.89 -1.81
C LYS A 11 -16.74 23.14 -1.09
N THR A 12 -16.59 21.84 -1.30
CA THR A 12 -15.53 21.03 -0.65
C THR A 12 -14.15 21.17 -1.30
N ARG A 13 -14.04 21.88 -2.43
CA ARG A 13 -12.77 22.05 -3.16
C ARG A 13 -11.89 23.17 -2.60
N ALA A 14 -12.41 23.98 -1.68
CA ALA A 14 -11.76 25.21 -1.20
C ALA A 14 -11.10 25.11 0.19
N GLU A 15 -11.18 23.97 0.89
CA GLU A 15 -10.58 23.80 2.24
C GLU A 15 -9.66 22.57 2.33
N LEU A 16 -8.85 22.35 1.30
CA LEU A 16 -7.69 21.47 1.41
C LEU A 16 -6.50 22.31 1.92
N PRO A 17 -5.82 21.92 3.03
CA PRO A 17 -4.59 22.58 3.44
C PRO A 17 -3.57 22.51 2.29
N GLN A 18 -2.95 23.65 1.97
CA GLN A 18 -2.12 23.93 0.79
C GLN A 18 -0.78 23.18 0.72
N SER A 19 -0.75 21.88 0.94
CA SER A 19 0.43 21.08 0.59
C SER A 19 -0.01 19.75 -0.02
N LEU A 20 -0.39 19.79 -1.30
CA LEU A 20 -0.18 18.75 -2.32
C LEU A 20 -0.98 19.12 -3.58
N HIS A 21 -0.28 19.58 -4.62
CA HIS A 21 -0.89 19.80 -5.92
C HIS A 21 -1.16 18.46 -6.62
N TYR A 22 -2.43 18.18 -6.93
CA TYR A 22 -2.83 17.01 -7.71
C TYR A 22 -3.42 17.43 -9.05
N GLY A 23 -2.74 17.07 -10.14
CA GLY A 23 -3.30 17.11 -11.49
C GLY A 23 -4.22 15.91 -11.68
N THR A 24 -5.48 16.17 -12.01
CA THR A 24 -6.48 15.15 -12.36
C THR A 24 -6.19 14.58 -13.74
N LEU A 25 -6.07 13.25 -13.86
CA LEU A 25 -6.29 12.54 -15.12
C LEU A 25 -7.45 11.58 -14.94
N VAL A 26 -8.45 11.73 -15.80
CA VAL A 26 -9.66 10.90 -15.85
C VAL A 26 -9.32 9.60 -16.58
N LEU A 27 -9.51 8.46 -15.94
CA LEU A 27 -9.56 7.15 -16.60
C LEU A 27 -10.83 6.41 -16.18
N GLY A 28 -11.53 5.92 -17.20
CA GLY A 28 -12.91 5.44 -17.14
C GLY A 28 -13.11 4.23 -16.22
N ALA A 29 -14.27 4.23 -15.57
CA ALA A 29 -14.76 3.13 -14.76
C ALA A 29 -14.92 1.85 -15.60
N ALA A 30 -14.36 0.75 -15.10
CA ALA A 30 -14.81 -0.58 -15.42
C ALA A 30 -15.08 -1.29 -14.09
N GLU A 31 -16.36 -1.58 -13.86
CA GLU A 31 -16.85 -2.35 -12.71
C GLU A 31 -16.36 -3.79 -12.78
N ALA A 32 -16.11 -4.41 -11.62
CA ALA A 32 -16.38 -5.83 -11.45
C ALA A 32 -16.55 -6.19 -9.96
N ILE A 33 -17.80 -6.47 -9.62
CA ILE A 33 -18.29 -7.13 -8.41
C ILE A 33 -17.80 -8.59 -8.39
N GLY A 34 -17.48 -9.12 -7.21
CA GLY A 34 -17.03 -10.50 -7.04
C GLY A 34 -18.15 -11.54 -7.03
N LEU A 35 -17.78 -12.80 -7.30
CA LEU A 35 -18.32 -14.09 -6.81
C LEU A 35 -18.32 -15.15 -7.93
N GLY A 36 -17.89 -16.37 -7.58
CA GLY A 36 -18.30 -17.60 -8.28
C GLY A 36 -17.51 -17.98 -9.53
N GLY A 37 -16.91 -19.17 -9.52
CA GLY A 37 -16.24 -19.74 -10.67
C GLY A 37 -17.19 -20.02 -11.84
N LEU A 38 -16.70 -19.75 -13.05
CA LEU A 38 -17.19 -20.33 -14.31
C LEU A 38 -15.97 -20.48 -15.22
N ALA A 39 -15.76 -21.70 -15.69
CA ALA A 39 -14.71 -22.03 -16.65
C ALA A 39 -15.00 -21.31 -17.98
N LEU A 40 -14.04 -20.51 -18.45
CA LEU A 40 -13.95 -20.09 -19.85
C LEU A 40 -12.56 -20.50 -20.36
N LYS A 41 -12.47 -21.76 -20.82
CA LYS A 41 -11.58 -22.09 -21.93
C LYS A 41 -12.19 -21.43 -23.16
N ASP A 42 -11.64 -20.29 -23.58
CA ASP A 42 -11.36 -19.96 -24.98
C ASP A 42 -10.96 -18.49 -25.14
N LYS A 43 -9.82 -18.30 -25.83
CA LYS A 43 -9.32 -17.07 -26.45
C LYS A 43 -9.03 -15.86 -25.53
N LEU A 44 -7.79 -15.83 -25.03
CA LEU A 44 -7.06 -14.58 -24.78
C LEU A 44 -7.08 -13.70 -26.06
N PRO A 45 -7.44 -12.40 -25.99
CA PRO A 45 -7.28 -11.51 -27.13
C PRO A 45 -5.80 -11.26 -27.39
N LYS A 46 -5.37 -11.50 -28.63
CA LYS A 46 -4.04 -11.08 -29.11
C LYS A 46 -4.06 -9.57 -29.30
N LEU A 47 -3.29 -8.84 -28.51
CA LEU A 47 -3.01 -7.42 -28.75
C LEU A 47 -2.07 -7.31 -29.96
N SER A 48 -2.63 -6.92 -31.11
CA SER A 48 -1.88 -6.51 -32.30
C SER A 48 -1.82 -4.99 -32.36
N PHE A 49 -0.62 -4.41 -32.37
CA PHE A 49 -0.43 -2.97 -32.63
C PHE A 49 -0.44 -2.72 -34.14
N SER A 50 -1.50 -2.08 -34.65
CA SER A 50 -1.58 -1.61 -36.04
C SER A 50 -0.96 -0.22 -36.13
N GLY A 51 0.30 -0.13 -36.57
CA GLY A 51 0.99 1.13 -36.81
C GLY A 51 0.41 1.88 -38.01
N LYS A 52 -0.44 2.88 -37.76
CA LYS A 52 -0.79 3.92 -38.74
C LYS A 52 -0.91 5.28 -38.07
N ASP A 53 0.19 5.75 -37.47
CA ASP A 53 0.43 7.19 -37.34
C ASP A 53 1.57 7.59 -38.27
N LYS A 54 1.22 8.42 -39.24
CA LYS A 54 2.07 8.90 -40.33
C LYS A 54 2.84 10.13 -39.85
N ASN A 55 3.98 9.94 -39.19
CA ASN A 55 5.08 10.90 -39.28
C ASN A 55 6.42 10.25 -38.88
N TYR A 56 7.01 9.50 -39.81
CA TYR A 56 8.42 9.11 -39.76
C TYR A 56 9.06 9.53 -41.08
N PRO A 57 10.22 10.21 -41.08
CA PRO A 57 10.96 10.41 -42.32
C PRO A 57 11.44 9.04 -42.83
N LYS A 58 10.98 8.67 -44.04
CA LYS A 58 11.50 7.54 -44.81
C LYS A 58 12.67 8.03 -45.66
N ALA A 59 13.90 7.84 -45.17
CA ALA A 59 15.10 7.89 -46.01
C ALA A 59 16.20 6.98 -45.42
N GLY A 60 16.68 6.06 -46.25
CA GLY A 60 18.03 5.47 -46.23
C GLY A 60 18.58 4.85 -44.94
N MET A 61 18.52 3.52 -44.84
CA MET A 61 19.46 2.74 -44.03
C MET A 61 20.74 2.50 -44.84
N ASP A 62 21.58 3.51 -44.91
CA ASP A 62 22.89 3.41 -45.54
C ASP A 62 23.80 4.47 -44.90
N ASN A 63 24.72 3.99 -44.06
CA ASN A 63 25.76 4.74 -43.33
C ASN A 63 25.41 5.26 -41.93
N TYR A 64 25.20 4.36 -40.96
CA TYR A 64 25.55 4.66 -39.56
C TYR A 64 26.70 3.76 -39.11
N GLN A 65 27.91 4.30 -39.17
CA GLN A 65 29.05 3.78 -38.42
C GLN A 65 28.65 3.71 -36.94
N ARG A 66 28.91 2.58 -36.29
CA ARG A 66 28.72 2.38 -34.84
C ARG A 66 29.62 3.34 -34.08
N GLY A 67 29.14 4.55 -33.83
CA GLY A 67 29.77 5.49 -32.90
C GLY A 67 29.88 4.82 -31.53
N LYS A 68 31.03 4.96 -30.87
CA LYS A 68 31.25 4.42 -29.53
C LYS A 68 30.29 5.11 -28.55
N VAL A 69 29.16 4.48 -28.29
CA VAL A 69 28.26 4.79 -27.16
C VAL A 69 29.08 4.55 -25.90
N GLY A 70 29.46 5.64 -25.22
CA GLY A 70 30.15 5.57 -23.94
C GLY A 70 29.18 5.20 -22.83
N ASP A 71 29.69 4.70 -21.71
CA ASP A 71 28.93 4.27 -20.52
C ASP A 71 27.99 5.33 -19.89
N ARG A 72 27.86 6.52 -20.48
CA ARG A 72 26.98 7.61 -20.04
C ARG A 72 25.56 7.56 -20.62
N ASP A 73 25.30 6.69 -21.60
CA ASP A 73 23.97 6.58 -22.25
C ASP A 73 23.07 5.51 -21.60
N TYR A 74 23.51 4.89 -20.50
CA TYR A 74 22.62 4.14 -19.62
C TYR A 74 21.99 5.13 -18.64
N PRO A 75 20.65 5.32 -18.61
CA PRO A 75 20.02 6.09 -17.54
C PRO A 75 20.44 5.44 -16.22
N SER A 76 21.13 6.22 -15.39
CA SER A 76 21.60 5.74 -14.10
C SER A 76 20.40 5.23 -13.29
N GLY A 77 20.57 4.16 -12.51
CA GLY A 77 19.49 3.59 -11.69
C GLY A 77 18.83 4.58 -10.71
N ALA A 78 19.37 5.80 -10.56
CA ALA A 78 18.79 6.89 -9.81
C ALA A 78 17.53 7.50 -10.46
N GLU A 79 17.47 7.59 -11.80
CA GLU A 79 16.34 8.22 -12.52
C GLU A 79 15.08 7.34 -12.47
N ASN A 80 15.28 6.02 -12.51
CA ASN A 80 14.22 5.04 -12.32
C ASN A 80 13.70 5.01 -10.87
N ASN A 81 14.54 5.36 -9.89
CA ASN A 81 14.14 5.41 -8.48
C ASN A 81 13.35 6.68 -8.16
N ALA A 82 13.73 7.83 -8.72
CA ALA A 82 13.08 9.11 -8.50
C ALA A 82 11.64 9.16 -9.06
N THR A 83 11.35 8.45 -10.15
CA THR A 83 10.00 8.31 -10.73
C THR A 83 9.18 7.17 -10.10
N ALA A 84 9.85 6.13 -9.59
CA ALA A 84 9.18 5.03 -8.88
C ALA A 84 8.56 5.48 -7.54
N ILE A 85 9.15 6.45 -6.84
CA ILE A 85 8.62 6.96 -5.56
C ILE A 85 7.25 7.66 -5.75
N PRO A 86 7.09 8.64 -6.68
CA PRO A 86 5.80 9.24 -7.02
C PRO A 86 4.76 8.21 -7.46
N LEU A 87 5.14 7.26 -8.32
CA LEU A 87 4.21 6.28 -8.86
C LEU A 87 3.66 5.35 -7.77
N LYS A 88 4.53 4.88 -6.85
CA LYS A 88 4.12 4.07 -5.70
C LYS A 88 3.22 4.84 -4.74
N GLN A 89 3.39 6.15 -4.62
CA GLN A 89 2.54 7.00 -3.78
C GLN A 89 1.17 7.25 -4.44
N GLN A 90 1.14 7.54 -5.74
CA GLN A 90 -0.10 7.67 -6.51
C GLN A 90 -0.93 6.40 -6.45
N LEU A 91 -0.30 5.24 -6.71
CA LEU A 91 -0.97 3.93 -6.64
C LEU A 91 -1.58 3.68 -5.25
N SER A 92 -0.89 4.09 -4.19
CA SER A 92 -1.41 3.95 -2.82
C SER A 92 -2.65 4.80 -2.59
N ASN A 93 -2.66 6.03 -3.09
CA ASN A 93 -3.80 6.94 -2.95
C ASN A 93 -5.01 6.44 -3.74
N GLU A 94 -4.80 5.93 -4.95
CA GLU A 94 -5.86 5.31 -5.75
C GLU A 94 -6.41 4.07 -5.06
N MET A 95 -5.56 3.22 -4.48
CA MET A 95 -6.01 2.06 -3.71
C MET A 95 -6.84 2.47 -2.47
N LEU A 96 -6.41 3.48 -1.72
CA LEU A 96 -7.19 3.99 -0.57
C LEU A 96 -8.57 4.50 -1.03
N LYS A 97 -8.63 5.22 -2.15
CA LYS A 97 -9.88 5.71 -2.73
C LYS A 97 -10.78 4.55 -3.19
N ALA A 98 -10.21 3.57 -3.88
CA ALA A 98 -10.92 2.38 -4.35
C ALA A 98 -11.44 1.50 -3.19
N GLN A 99 -10.76 1.51 -2.05
CA GLN A 99 -11.21 0.84 -0.83
C GLN A 99 -12.35 1.60 -0.11
N GLY A 100 -12.66 2.84 -0.50
CA GLY A 100 -13.68 3.67 0.15
C GLY A 100 -13.24 4.22 1.51
N VAL A 101 -11.94 4.46 1.69
CA VAL A 101 -11.38 5.02 2.93
C VAL A 101 -11.99 6.39 3.23
N LYS A 102 -12.31 6.61 4.50
CA LYS A 102 -12.82 7.89 5.05
C LYS A 102 -11.62 8.81 5.30
N PHE A 103 -11.22 9.57 4.28
CA PHE A 103 -9.97 10.33 4.25
C PHE A 103 -9.84 11.35 5.40
N GLU A 104 -10.95 11.96 5.80
CA GLU A 104 -11.06 12.91 6.91
C GLU A 104 -10.70 12.30 8.27
N ASN A 105 -10.73 10.98 8.39
CA ASN A 105 -10.45 10.25 9.62
C ASN A 105 -9.06 9.59 9.65
N ILE A 106 -8.23 9.83 8.63
CA ILE A 106 -6.90 9.22 8.52
C ILE A 106 -5.95 9.82 9.55
N ASP A 107 -5.45 8.95 10.42
CA ASP A 107 -4.34 9.21 11.33
C ASP A 107 -3.09 8.39 10.98
N VAL A 108 -3.28 7.18 10.46
CA VAL A 108 -2.20 6.24 10.15
C VAL A 108 -2.52 5.54 8.84
N ILE A 109 -1.51 5.43 7.97
CA ILE A 109 -1.54 4.61 6.76
C ILE A 109 -0.39 3.62 6.84
N ALA A 110 -0.67 2.34 6.59
CA ALA A 110 0.34 1.32 6.40
C ALA A 110 0.28 0.80 4.96
N LYS A 111 1.40 0.89 4.26
CA LYS A 111 1.57 0.37 2.91
C LYS A 111 2.56 -0.77 2.92
N VAL A 112 2.10 -1.96 2.59
CA VAL A 112 2.91 -3.16 2.40
C VAL A 112 3.34 -3.25 0.93
N ASP A 113 4.64 -3.40 0.70
CA ASP A 113 5.21 -3.85 -0.58
C ASP A 113 5.74 -5.27 -0.37
N ILE A 114 5.21 -6.20 -1.17
CA ILE A 114 5.64 -7.59 -1.17
C ILE A 114 5.67 -8.13 -2.60
N ASN A 115 6.88 -8.40 -3.10
CA ASN A 115 7.12 -8.89 -4.45
C ASN A 115 6.45 -8.02 -5.55
N GLY A 116 6.49 -6.69 -5.39
CA GLY A 116 5.89 -5.73 -6.32
C GLY A 116 4.37 -5.60 -6.22
N LYS A 117 3.72 -6.35 -5.31
CA LYS A 117 2.30 -6.15 -4.98
C LYS A 117 2.20 -5.20 -3.80
N ILE A 118 1.34 -4.20 -3.97
CA ILE A 118 1.05 -3.22 -2.93
C ILE A 118 -0.25 -3.60 -2.21
N TYR A 119 -0.25 -3.50 -0.89
CA TYR A 119 -1.44 -3.55 -0.04
C TYR A 119 -1.45 -2.34 0.87
N VAL A 120 -2.62 -1.76 1.10
CA VAL A 120 -2.78 -0.58 1.95
C VAL A 120 -3.86 -0.82 2.99
N ASP A 121 -3.63 -0.28 4.18
CA ASP A 121 -4.61 -0.20 5.25
C ASP A 121 -4.44 1.08 6.07
N THR A 122 -5.43 1.42 6.87
CA THR A 122 -5.48 2.64 7.67
C THR A 122 -5.85 2.36 9.13
N ASN A 123 -5.86 3.41 9.96
CA ASN A 123 -6.43 3.33 11.30
C ASN A 123 -7.94 3.01 11.23
N GLN A 124 -8.47 2.42 12.31
CA GLN A 124 -9.83 1.86 12.38
C GLN A 124 -10.93 2.83 11.94
N ARG A 125 -10.82 4.11 12.34
CA ARG A 125 -11.82 5.14 12.02
C ARG A 125 -11.82 5.56 10.55
N ALA A 126 -10.71 5.39 9.85
CA ALA A 126 -10.58 5.71 8.43
C ALA A 126 -10.92 4.52 7.54
N ARG A 127 -10.76 3.29 8.05
CA ARG A 127 -11.07 2.07 7.30
C ARG A 127 -12.53 2.07 6.89
N SER A 128 -12.81 1.66 5.65
CA SER A 128 -14.18 1.54 5.19
C SER A 128 -14.85 0.31 5.78
N ASP A 129 -16.17 0.36 5.93
CA ASP A 129 -16.95 -0.67 6.62
C ASP A 129 -16.81 -2.04 5.94
N LYS A 130 -16.57 -2.05 4.61
CA LYS A 130 -16.30 -3.26 3.83
C LYS A 130 -15.02 -3.99 4.25
N PHE A 131 -14.01 -3.28 4.73
CA PHE A 131 -12.75 -3.85 5.18
C PHE A 131 -12.64 -3.92 6.71
N ALA A 132 -13.52 -3.23 7.44
CA ALA A 132 -13.62 -3.24 8.89
C ALA A 132 -14.57 -4.35 9.40
N ASP A 133 -14.32 -5.61 9.03
CA ASP A 133 -15.19 -6.73 9.39
C ASP A 133 -14.89 -7.25 10.83
N PRO A 134 -15.82 -7.14 11.78
CA PRO A 134 -15.63 -7.62 13.15
C PRO A 134 -15.59 -9.15 13.26
N ASN A 135 -16.18 -9.85 12.28
CA ASN A 135 -16.26 -11.32 12.24
C ASN A 135 -15.04 -11.94 11.54
N LYS A 136 -14.18 -11.11 10.94
CA LYS A 136 -12.95 -11.57 10.31
C LYS A 136 -11.78 -11.46 11.30
N PRO A 137 -11.38 -12.57 11.95
CA PRO A 137 -10.22 -12.54 12.85
C PRO A 137 -8.95 -12.18 12.08
N THR A 138 -8.02 -11.52 12.76
CA THR A 138 -6.65 -11.39 12.25
C THR A 138 -5.88 -12.69 12.46
N LEU A 139 -4.70 -12.80 11.84
CA LEU A 139 -3.75 -13.88 12.04
C LEU A 139 -3.45 -14.09 13.53
N ILE A 140 -3.42 -13.01 14.31
CA ILE A 140 -3.02 -13.05 15.72
C ILE A 140 -4.21 -13.05 16.69
N ALA A 141 -5.45 -13.18 16.20
CA ALA A 141 -6.67 -13.13 17.02
C ALA A 141 -6.59 -14.05 18.25
N GLU A 142 -6.14 -15.29 18.06
CA GLU A 142 -5.96 -16.28 19.13
C GLU A 142 -4.92 -15.83 20.17
N ASN A 143 -3.81 -15.21 19.73
CA ASN A 143 -2.80 -14.69 20.64
C ASN A 143 -3.33 -13.51 21.45
N ILE A 144 -4.19 -12.69 20.85
CA ILE A 144 -4.85 -11.58 21.54
C ILE A 144 -5.88 -12.10 22.56
N ALA A 145 -6.65 -13.14 22.21
CA ALA A 145 -7.64 -13.74 23.09
C ALA A 145 -7.05 -14.39 24.36
N GLN A 146 -5.75 -14.73 24.33
CA GLN A 146 -5.03 -15.27 25.50
C GLN A 146 -4.50 -14.17 26.45
N LYS A 147 -4.56 -12.89 26.05
CA LYS A 147 -4.11 -11.79 26.92
C LYS A 147 -5.18 -11.54 28.01
N PRO A 148 -4.79 -11.25 29.26
CA PRO A 148 -5.75 -10.79 30.26
C PRO A 148 -6.39 -9.47 29.79
N PRO A 149 -7.62 -9.13 30.19
CA PRO A 149 -8.24 -7.86 29.80
C PRO A 149 -7.37 -6.63 30.15
N LEU A 150 -7.45 -5.57 29.34
CA LEU A 150 -6.79 -4.32 29.70
C LEU A 150 -7.36 -3.77 31.01
N PRO A 151 -6.58 -3.02 31.80
CA PRO A 151 -7.05 -2.44 33.05
C PRO A 151 -8.32 -1.57 32.92
N ASN A 152 -8.57 -1.03 31.73
CA ASN A 152 -9.74 -0.20 31.41
C ASN A 152 -10.92 -1.01 30.83
N GLY A 153 -10.86 -2.34 30.84
CA GLY A 153 -11.88 -3.23 30.29
C GLY A 153 -12.00 -3.22 28.76
N LYS A 154 -11.20 -2.42 28.04
CA LYS A 154 -11.23 -2.39 26.57
C LYS A 154 -10.53 -3.64 26.01
N PRO A 155 -10.98 -4.15 24.85
CA PRO A 155 -10.26 -5.22 24.17
C PRO A 155 -8.89 -4.71 23.70
N TYR A 156 -7.91 -5.60 23.67
CA TYR A 156 -6.66 -5.33 22.96
C TYR A 156 -6.96 -5.10 21.47
N PRO A 157 -6.22 -4.21 20.80
CA PRO A 157 -6.36 -4.03 19.36
C PRO A 157 -5.93 -5.31 18.62
N ASN A 158 -6.15 -5.33 17.31
CA ASN A 158 -5.65 -6.37 16.40
C ASN A 158 -6.29 -7.76 16.54
N SER A 159 -7.42 -7.92 17.22
CA SER A 159 -8.12 -9.21 17.29
C SER A 159 -8.92 -9.52 16.02
N ASN A 160 -9.48 -8.53 15.35
CA ASN A 160 -10.24 -8.68 14.12
C ASN A 160 -9.95 -7.52 13.15
N MET A 161 -10.48 -7.59 11.93
CA MET A 161 -10.21 -6.56 10.92
C MET A 161 -10.81 -5.20 11.28
N GLU A 162 -11.96 -5.16 11.97
CA GLU A 162 -12.55 -3.91 12.47
C GLU A 162 -11.59 -3.17 13.42
N ASN A 163 -11.08 -3.84 14.45
CA ASN A 163 -10.25 -3.21 15.47
C ASN A 163 -8.74 -3.24 15.18
N SER A 164 -8.32 -3.87 14.08
CA SER A 164 -6.92 -3.95 13.67
C SER A 164 -6.31 -2.58 13.37
N HIS A 165 -5.07 -2.41 13.80
CA HIS A 165 -4.23 -1.29 13.40
C HIS A 165 -3.73 -1.50 11.97
N ALA A 166 -3.34 -0.39 11.33
CA ALA A 166 -2.98 -0.36 9.93
C ALA A 166 -1.90 -1.40 9.57
N GLU A 167 -0.86 -1.55 10.39
CA GLU A 167 0.25 -2.46 10.10
C GLU A 167 -0.20 -3.92 10.09
N VAL A 168 -0.96 -4.34 11.11
CA VAL A 168 -1.45 -5.71 11.24
C VAL A 168 -2.51 -6.00 10.17
N GLY A 169 -3.41 -5.06 9.92
CA GLY A 169 -4.43 -5.21 8.89
C GLY A 169 -3.84 -5.27 7.47
N ALA A 170 -2.77 -4.51 7.19
CA ALA A 170 -2.06 -4.60 5.91
C ALA A 170 -1.35 -5.96 5.73
N ILE A 171 -0.71 -6.51 6.78
CA ILE A 171 -0.14 -7.87 6.77
C ILE A 171 -1.25 -8.90 6.54
N GLN A 172 -2.39 -8.78 7.23
CA GLN A 172 -3.54 -9.66 7.07
C GLN A 172 -4.08 -9.66 5.64
N GLN A 173 -4.17 -8.48 5.02
CA GLN A 173 -4.60 -8.34 3.64
C GLN A 173 -3.62 -9.02 2.68
N ALA A 174 -2.31 -8.82 2.85
CA ALA A 174 -1.29 -9.47 2.05
C ALA A 174 -1.34 -11.00 2.18
N TYR A 175 -1.49 -11.51 3.42
CA TYR A 175 -1.63 -12.93 3.71
C TYR A 175 -2.88 -13.54 3.05
N GLY A 176 -4.03 -12.87 3.17
CA GLY A 176 -5.29 -13.34 2.58
C GLY A 176 -5.26 -13.44 1.04
N ARG A 177 -4.23 -12.90 0.39
CA ARG A 177 -3.99 -13.01 -1.06
C ARG A 177 -2.93 -14.06 -1.42
N GLY A 178 -2.41 -14.81 -0.45
CA GLY A 178 -1.52 -15.96 -0.66
C GLY A 178 -0.07 -15.62 -1.02
N GLY A 179 0.36 -14.37 -0.84
CA GLY A 179 1.65 -13.88 -1.34
C GLY A 179 2.80 -13.82 -0.32
N THR A 180 2.58 -14.24 0.93
CA THR A 180 3.49 -13.93 2.05
C THR A 180 4.55 -15.00 2.34
N LYS A 181 4.29 -16.27 2.07
CA LYS A 181 5.15 -17.37 2.52
C LYS A 181 6.58 -17.28 1.98
N GLY A 182 7.55 -17.28 2.90
CA GLY A 182 9.00 -17.24 2.64
C GLY A 182 9.49 -15.90 2.06
N LYS A 183 8.70 -14.84 2.13
CA LYS A 183 9.02 -13.54 1.53
C LYS A 183 9.50 -12.52 2.55
N ASP A 184 10.30 -11.59 2.05
CA ASP A 184 10.65 -10.36 2.75
C ASP A 184 9.55 -9.32 2.49
N MET A 185 9.11 -8.61 3.52
CA MET A 185 8.06 -7.60 3.44
C MET A 185 8.60 -6.23 3.85
N VAL A 186 8.24 -5.20 3.09
CA VAL A 186 8.51 -3.81 3.45
C VAL A 186 7.20 -3.10 3.78
N ILE A 187 7.14 -2.40 4.90
CA ILE A 187 5.96 -1.63 5.34
C ILE A 187 6.34 -0.15 5.47
N GLN A 188 5.70 0.71 4.70
CA GLN A 188 5.77 2.15 4.89
C GLN A 188 4.62 2.58 5.81
N VAL A 189 4.94 3.10 6.99
CA VAL A 189 3.97 3.64 7.94
C VAL A 189 4.06 5.16 7.93
N GLN A 190 2.91 5.82 7.73
CA GLN A 190 2.82 7.27 7.72
C GLN A 190 1.76 7.75 8.72
N GLY A 191 1.98 8.93 9.28
CA GLY A 191 1.03 9.61 10.16
C GLY A 191 1.42 9.50 11.63
N LYS A 192 1.61 8.29 12.15
CA LYS A 192 2.14 8.05 13.50
C LYS A 192 3.20 6.95 13.48
N ASP A 193 4.11 6.99 14.45
CA ASP A 193 5.06 5.89 14.69
C ASP A 193 4.34 4.58 15.05
N VAL A 194 5.04 3.44 14.91
CA VAL A 194 4.54 2.12 15.29
C VAL A 194 4.28 2.08 16.78
N CYS A 195 3.00 1.93 17.15
CA CYS A 195 2.60 1.96 18.55
C CYS A 195 3.12 0.74 19.34
N THR A 196 3.17 0.85 20.66
CA THR A 196 3.73 -0.18 21.54
C THR A 196 3.03 -1.53 21.42
N TYR A 197 1.71 -1.55 21.21
CA TYR A 197 0.95 -2.78 20.95
C TYR A 197 1.40 -3.45 19.64
N CYS A 198 1.50 -2.67 18.56
CA CYS A 198 1.87 -3.18 17.24
C CYS A 198 3.28 -3.77 17.19
N ARG A 199 4.23 -3.31 18.02
CA ARG A 199 5.62 -3.83 17.99
C ARG A 199 5.69 -5.34 18.23
N GLN A 200 4.92 -5.86 19.17
CA GLN A 200 4.85 -7.29 19.42
C GLN A 200 3.92 -7.99 18.43
N ASP A 201 2.76 -7.39 18.17
CA ASP A 201 1.71 -7.99 17.33
C ASP A 201 2.14 -8.16 15.87
N ILE A 202 2.95 -7.25 15.32
CA ILE A 202 3.55 -7.35 13.98
C ILE A 202 4.45 -8.57 13.87
N THR A 203 5.24 -8.86 14.92
CA THR A 203 6.14 -10.03 14.94
C THR A 203 5.31 -11.32 14.82
N LEU A 204 4.28 -11.45 15.64
CA LEU A 204 3.36 -12.60 15.61
C LEU A 204 2.61 -12.70 14.27
N ALA A 205 2.15 -11.58 13.73
CA ALA A 205 1.45 -11.53 12.45
C ALA A 205 2.39 -11.96 11.31
N ALA A 206 3.65 -11.53 11.33
CA ALA A 206 4.64 -11.88 10.34
C ALA A 206 5.00 -13.38 10.37
N GLU A 207 5.19 -13.95 11.57
CA GLU A 207 5.42 -15.38 11.76
C GLU A 207 4.26 -16.22 11.23
N LYS A 208 3.02 -15.87 11.63
CA LYS A 208 1.82 -16.59 11.16
C LYS A 208 1.55 -16.40 9.68
N ALA A 209 1.95 -15.25 9.10
CA ALA A 209 1.92 -15.04 7.66
C ALA A 209 3.00 -15.84 6.91
N GLY A 210 3.94 -16.47 7.63
CA GLY A 210 5.06 -17.21 7.07
C GLY A 210 6.12 -16.33 6.41
N LEU A 211 6.24 -15.07 6.82
CA LEU A 211 7.27 -14.15 6.30
C LEU A 211 8.67 -14.55 6.77
N LYS A 212 9.67 -14.25 5.95
CA LYS A 212 11.09 -14.41 6.28
C LYS A 212 11.61 -13.21 7.07
N SER A 213 11.19 -12.00 6.69
CA SER A 213 11.55 -10.75 7.36
C SER A 213 10.50 -9.67 7.14
N VAL A 214 10.51 -8.67 8.02
CA VAL A 214 9.72 -7.44 7.93
C VAL A 214 10.64 -6.26 8.20
N THR A 215 10.62 -5.28 7.28
CA THR A 215 11.25 -3.97 7.46
C THR A 215 10.16 -2.91 7.45
N ILE A 216 10.12 -2.07 8.47
CA ILE A 216 9.15 -0.98 8.58
C ILE A 216 9.89 0.34 8.51
N HIS A 217 9.48 1.22 7.62
CA HIS A 217 9.88 2.62 7.64
C HIS A 217 8.68 3.45 8.12
N ALA A 218 8.78 3.98 9.33
CA ALA A 218 7.75 4.81 9.94
C ALA A 218 8.15 6.28 9.88
N ILE A 219 7.21 7.14 9.50
CA ILE A 219 7.36 8.59 9.55
C ILE A 219 6.18 9.15 10.36
N ASP A 220 6.49 9.65 11.53
CA ASP A 220 5.54 10.32 12.41
C ASP A 220 5.27 11.75 11.91
N LYS A 221 3.99 12.16 11.88
CA LYS A 221 3.61 13.45 11.30
C LYS A 221 4.05 14.65 12.14
N GLU A 222 4.29 14.47 13.43
CA GLU A 222 4.67 15.54 14.35
C GLU A 222 6.19 15.70 14.35
N THR A 223 6.92 14.60 14.55
CA THR A 223 8.39 14.66 14.62
C THR A 223 9.05 14.73 13.25
N LYS A 224 8.40 14.21 12.19
CA LYS A 224 8.95 14.05 10.83
C LYS A 224 10.25 13.23 10.76
N LEU A 225 10.66 12.59 11.87
CA LEU A 225 11.88 11.81 11.92
C LEU A 225 11.61 10.39 11.42
N PRO A 226 12.36 9.89 10.43
CA PRO A 226 12.22 8.52 9.97
C PRO A 226 12.72 7.55 11.04
N LYS A 227 11.93 6.53 11.33
CA LYS A 227 12.33 5.38 12.15
C LYS A 227 12.28 4.12 11.32
N VAL A 228 13.25 3.24 11.53
CA VAL A 228 13.30 1.95 10.86
C VAL A 228 13.19 0.86 11.90
N TYR A 229 12.28 -0.07 11.69
CA TYR A 229 12.14 -1.27 12.51
C TYR A 229 12.40 -2.50 11.67
N THR A 230 13.14 -3.46 12.21
CA THR A 230 13.43 -4.71 11.51
C THR A 230 13.10 -5.92 12.37
N TRP A 231 12.55 -6.93 11.70
CA TRP A 231 12.31 -8.26 12.25
C TRP A 231 12.69 -9.31 11.21
N SER A 232 13.21 -10.44 11.68
CA SER A 232 13.51 -11.63 10.88
C SER A 232 13.14 -12.88 11.67
N VAL A 233 12.84 -13.96 10.96
CA VAL A 233 12.48 -15.24 11.57
C VAL A 233 13.47 -15.64 12.67
N GLY A 234 12.95 -16.08 13.81
CA GLY A 234 13.73 -16.42 15.01
C GLY A 234 13.93 -15.25 16.00
N GLN A 235 13.58 -14.01 15.64
CA GLN A 235 13.55 -12.90 16.58
C GLN A 235 12.22 -12.84 17.34
N LYS A 236 12.26 -12.66 18.66
CA LYS A 236 11.04 -12.56 19.49
C LYS A 236 10.29 -11.23 19.34
N VAL A 237 11.00 -10.17 18.94
CA VAL A 237 10.48 -8.80 18.87
C VAL A 237 11.08 -8.09 17.67
N ILE A 238 10.30 -7.19 17.08
CA ILE A 238 10.80 -6.20 16.13
C ILE A 238 11.70 -5.19 16.85
N LYS A 239 12.82 -4.82 16.23
CA LYS A 239 13.82 -3.90 16.81
C LYS A 239 13.88 -2.60 16.04
N GLU A 240 13.89 -1.49 16.75
CA GLU A 240 14.20 -0.18 16.17
C GLU A 240 15.69 -0.12 15.83
N GLN A 241 16.02 0.20 14.58
CA GLN A 241 17.37 0.56 14.18
C GLN A 241 17.64 1.98 14.66
N LYS A 242 18.40 2.10 15.74
CA LYS A 242 18.94 3.38 16.16
C LYS A 242 20.06 3.74 15.19
N ASN A 243 19.81 4.71 14.32
CA ASN A 243 20.91 5.36 13.59
C ASN A 243 21.81 6.00 14.66
N GLY A 244 23.03 5.47 14.79
CA GLY A 244 24.04 6.03 15.68
C GLY A 244 24.23 7.52 15.38
N LYS A 245 24.27 8.33 16.43
CA LYS A 245 24.77 9.70 16.36
C LYS A 245 26.22 9.72 15.86
#